data_AF-A0AAN9A541-F1
#
_entry.id   AF-A0AAN9A541-F1
#
_cell.length_a   1.000
_cell.length_b   1.000
_cell.length_c   1.000
_cell.angle_alpha   90.00
_cell.angle_beta   90.00
_cell.angle_gamma   90.00
#
_symmetry.space_group_name_H-M   'P 1'
#
loop_
_entity.id
_entity.type
_entity.pdbx_description
1 polymer ?
#
loop_
_entity_poly.entity_id
_entity_poly.type
_entity_poly.pdbx_seq_one_letter_code
_entity_poly.pdbx_strand_id
1 'polypeptide(L)'
;MLIVQYPILSTWTVQPIITPQNAFWIPFEDAKIEFTETSGGTFPTDAFIRVLWGDHPSTYTIPFMDTSGSNKPILQHKYKKGGNYNITAYIFNSVSGITVSCQVM
;
A
#
# COMPACT_ATOMS: atom_id res chain seq x y z
N MET A 1 -1.10 -31.33 -3.00
CA MET A 1 -0.79 -30.17 -3.86
C MET A 1 0.19 -29.30 -3.09
N LEU A 2 1.44 -29.18 -3.54
CA LEU A 2 2.44 -28.33 -2.90
C LEU A 2 2.22 -26.91 -3.44
N ILE A 3 1.68 -26.01 -2.61
CA ILE A 3 1.57 -24.59 -2.98
C ILE A 3 2.94 -23.97 -2.69
N VAL A 4 3.67 -23.58 -3.74
CA VAL A 4 4.93 -22.85 -3.58
C VAL A 4 4.60 -21.38 -3.34
N GLN A 5 4.83 -20.90 -2.12
CA GLN A 5 4.71 -19.49 -1.78
C GLN A 5 6.08 -18.81 -1.91
N TYR A 6 6.14 -17.68 -2.62
CA TYR A 6 7.35 -16.88 -2.74
C TYR A 6 7.47 -15.92 -1.56
N PRO A 7 8.65 -15.77 -0.94
CA PRO A 7 8.84 -14.80 0.13
C PRO A 7 8.59 -13.38 -0.38
N ILE A 8 8.01 -12.55 0.48
CA ILE A 8 7.98 -11.11 0.27
C ILE A 8 9.38 -10.57 0.47
N LEU A 9 9.89 -9.92 -0.58
CA LEU A 9 11.20 -9.29 -0.61
C LEU A 9 11.17 -7.96 0.18
N SER A 10 12.29 -7.58 0.79
CA SER A 10 12.44 -6.33 1.54
C SER A 10 12.59 -5.09 0.64
N THR A 11 12.12 -5.17 -0.60
CA THR A 11 12.41 -4.25 -1.72
C THR A 11 11.18 -3.51 -2.22
N TRP A 12 10.02 -3.75 -1.59
CA TRP A 12 8.80 -3.02 -1.85
C TRP A 12 8.88 -1.62 -1.23
N THR A 13 8.33 -0.65 -1.95
CA THR A 13 8.20 0.74 -1.51
C THR A 13 6.77 1.20 -1.72
N VAL A 14 6.34 2.20 -0.94
CA VAL A 14 5.01 2.81 -1.05
C VAL A 14 5.14 4.30 -1.29
N GLN A 15 4.37 4.83 -2.23
CA GLN A 15 4.36 6.25 -2.57
C GLN A 15 2.93 6.75 -2.80
N PRO A 16 2.62 8.00 -2.43
CA PRO A 16 1.34 8.59 -2.76
C PRO A 16 1.25 8.91 -4.26
N ILE A 17 0.11 8.60 -4.87
CA ILE A 17 -0.23 9.06 -6.21
C ILE A 17 -0.83 10.46 -6.06
N ILE A 18 -0.02 11.48 -6.32
CA ILE A 18 -0.40 12.88 -6.24
C ILE A 18 -1.11 13.32 -7.53
N THR A 19 -2.31 13.88 -7.40
CA THR A 19 -3.05 14.49 -8.52
C THR A 19 -4.00 15.54 -7.94
N PRO A 20 -3.79 16.87 -8.05
CA PRO A 20 -2.60 17.62 -8.49
C PRO A 20 -1.58 17.89 -7.36
N GLN A 21 -0.35 18.18 -7.76
CA GLN A 21 0.91 18.19 -6.99
C GLN A 21 1.06 19.32 -5.95
N ASN A 22 0.06 20.19 -5.78
CA ASN A 22 0.11 21.33 -4.86
C ASN A 22 -1.12 21.36 -3.95
N ALA A 23 -0.86 21.22 -2.65
CA ALA A 23 -1.79 21.49 -1.55
C ALA A 23 -3.02 20.56 -1.49
N PHE A 24 -2.84 19.39 -0.89
CA PHE A 24 -3.94 18.58 -0.39
C PHE A 24 -4.61 19.36 0.75
N TRP A 25 -5.72 19.99 0.43
CA TRP A 25 -6.70 20.36 1.44
C TRP A 25 -7.72 19.24 1.45
N ILE A 26 -7.45 18.17 2.20
CA ILE A 26 -8.46 17.10 2.32
C ILE A 26 -9.67 17.73 3.04
N PRO A 27 -10.81 17.86 2.36
CA PRO A 27 -11.81 16.81 2.42
C PRO A 27 -12.39 16.44 1.03
N PHE A 28 -11.72 16.80 -0.07
CA PHE A 28 -12.33 16.71 -1.41
C PHE A 28 -11.82 15.58 -2.32
N GLU A 29 -10.72 14.90 -2.01
CA GLU A 29 -10.17 13.84 -2.88
C GLU A 29 -9.77 12.57 -2.13
N ASP A 30 -9.87 11.43 -2.81
CA ASP A 30 -9.45 10.12 -2.29
C ASP A 30 -7.92 10.03 -2.38
N ALA A 31 -7.26 9.82 -1.24
CA ALA A 31 -5.84 9.55 -1.19
C ALA A 31 -5.56 8.20 -1.86
N LYS A 32 -4.62 8.18 -2.80
CA LYS A 32 -4.20 6.96 -3.49
C LYS A 32 -2.73 6.69 -3.18
N ILE A 33 -2.41 5.44 -2.90
CA ILE A 33 -1.02 4.97 -2.72
C ILE A 33 -0.72 3.86 -3.71
N GLU A 34 0.50 3.86 -4.21
CA GLU A 34 1.05 2.88 -5.14
C GLU A 34 2.19 2.12 -4.47
N PHE A 35 2.23 0.81 -4.69
CA PHE A 35 3.32 -0.06 -4.26
C PHE A 35 4.21 -0.42 -5.44
N THR A 36 5.52 -0.21 -5.29
CA THR A 36 6.52 -0.52 -6.33
C THR A 36 7.59 -1.45 -5.78
N GLU A 37 7.86 -2.53 -6.52
CA GLU A 37 8.97 -3.44 -6.28
C GLU A 37 10.24 -2.86 -6.97
N THR A 38 11.34 -2.77 -6.24
CA THR A 38 12.56 -2.06 -6.72
C THR A 38 13.71 -2.97 -7.14
N SER A 39 13.62 -4.28 -6.93
CA SER A 39 14.71 -5.23 -7.21
C SER A 39 14.51 -6.11 -8.44
N GLY A 40 13.41 -5.93 -9.18
CA GLY A 40 13.03 -6.80 -10.31
C GLY A 40 12.48 -8.16 -9.86
N GLY A 41 12.04 -8.27 -8.61
CA GLY A 41 11.44 -9.46 -8.04
C GLY A 41 10.09 -9.80 -8.66
N THR A 42 9.66 -11.05 -8.49
CA THR A 42 8.31 -11.45 -8.87
C THR A 42 7.31 -10.98 -7.82
N PHE A 43 6.06 -10.78 -8.27
CA PHE A 43 4.97 -10.46 -7.36
C PHE A 43 4.76 -11.64 -6.38
N PRO A 44 4.69 -11.40 -5.06
CA PRO A 44 4.58 -12.49 -4.09
C PRO A 44 3.26 -13.23 -4.25
N THR A 45 3.30 -14.56 -4.22
CA THR A 45 2.10 -15.39 -4.26
C THR A 45 1.42 -15.42 -2.89
N ASP A 46 0.08 -15.37 -2.91
CA ASP A 46 -0.76 -15.52 -1.72
C ASP A 46 -0.44 -14.50 -0.61
N ALA A 47 -0.07 -13.28 -1.04
CA ALA A 47 0.25 -12.18 -0.16
C ALA A 47 -1.00 -11.35 0.18
N PHE A 48 -0.98 -10.77 1.36
CA PHE A 48 -1.98 -9.86 1.89
C PHE A 48 -1.33 -8.55 2.31
N ILE A 49 -2.13 -7.50 2.38
CA ILE A 49 -1.70 -6.21 2.86
C ILE A 49 -2.65 -5.69 3.93
N ARG A 50 -2.09 -5.22 5.04
CA ARG A 50 -2.80 -4.53 6.11
C ARG A 50 -2.37 -3.07 6.14
N VAL A 51 -3.31 -2.14 5.98
CA VAL A 51 -3.01 -0.70 5.92
C VAL A 51 -3.59 0.05 7.11
N LEU A 52 -2.78 0.90 7.71
CA LEU A 52 -3.15 1.97 8.64
C LEU A 52 -3.03 3.31 7.89
N TRP A 53 -4.13 4.04 7.75
CA TRP A 53 -4.15 5.33 7.06
C TRP A 53 -3.79 6.52 7.97
N GLY A 54 -3.65 6.30 9.27
CA GLY A 54 -3.24 7.32 10.22
C GLY A 54 -4.36 8.26 10.69
N ASP A 55 -5.58 8.15 10.16
CA ASP A 55 -6.75 8.91 10.62
C ASP A 55 -7.59 8.18 11.66
N HIS A 56 -7.56 6.84 11.64
CA HIS A 56 -8.20 5.97 12.63
C HIS A 56 -7.32 4.73 12.89
N PRO A 57 -7.45 4.07 14.06
CA PRO A 57 -6.71 2.84 14.36
C PRO A 57 -7.22 1.62 13.58
N SER A 58 -8.26 1.79 12.75
CA SER A 58 -8.85 0.71 11.97
C SER A 58 -7.90 0.28 10.86
N THR A 59 -7.71 -1.03 10.75
CA THR A 59 -7.01 -1.65 9.63
C THR A 59 -7.96 -2.54 8.88
N TYR A 60 -7.76 -2.66 7.57
CA TYR A 60 -8.35 -3.71 6.78
C TYR A 60 -7.24 -4.53 6.15
N THR A 61 -7.50 -5.83 6.02
CA THR A 61 -6.62 -6.78 5.35
C THR A 61 -7.26 -7.17 4.04
N ILE A 62 -6.54 -6.99 2.95
CA ILE A 62 -6.98 -7.32 1.59
C ILE A 62 -5.87 -8.12 0.89
N PRO A 63 -6.21 -8.91 -0.16
CA PRO A 63 -5.20 -9.53 -1.00
C PRO A 63 -4.25 -8.46 -1.55
N PHE A 64 -2.95 -8.71 -1.43
CA PHE A 64 -1.95 -7.92 -2.13
C PHE A 64 -1.92 -8.45 -3.55
N MET A 65 -2.48 -7.69 -4.49
CA MET A 65 -2.58 -8.07 -5.89
C MET A 65 -2.44 -6.85 -6.78
N ASP A 66 -1.94 -7.07 -7.99
CA ASP A 66 -1.94 -6.05 -9.03
C ASP A 66 -3.35 -5.89 -9.61
N THR A 67 -4.03 -4.82 -9.23
CA THR A 67 -5.36 -4.47 -9.73
C THR A 67 -5.31 -3.64 -11.02
N SER A 68 -4.13 -3.23 -11.47
CA SER A 68 -3.92 -2.30 -12.59
C SER A 68 -3.42 -2.97 -13.87
N GLY A 69 -2.96 -4.23 -13.79
CA GLY A 69 -2.28 -4.92 -14.88
C GLY A 69 -0.86 -4.40 -15.15
N SER A 70 -0.33 -3.53 -14.28
CA SER A 70 0.98 -2.90 -14.39
C SER A 70 2.01 -3.39 -13.36
N ASN A 71 1.72 -4.50 -12.66
CA ASN A 71 2.40 -4.98 -11.45
C ASN A 71 2.41 -3.96 -10.30
N LYS A 72 1.36 -3.15 -10.20
CA LYS A 72 1.28 -2.07 -9.21
C LYS A 72 -0.04 -2.12 -8.46
N PRO A 73 -0.03 -2.62 -7.22
CA PRO A 73 -1.17 -2.51 -6.32
C PRO A 73 -1.45 -1.03 -6.01
N ILE A 74 -2.70 -0.60 -6.21
CA ILE A 74 -3.15 0.75 -5.90
C ILE A 74 -4.24 0.68 -4.85
N LEU A 75 -4.04 1.35 -3.72
CA LEU A 75 -5.02 1.44 -2.64
C LEU A 75 -5.52 2.87 -2.48
N GLN A 76 -6.79 3.01 -2.08
CA GLN A 76 -7.46 4.29 -1.97
C GLN A 76 -8.13 4.44 -0.61
N HIS A 77 -8.14 5.67 -0.07
CA HIS A 77 -8.80 6.00 1.19
C HIS A 77 -9.30 7.44 1.20
N LYS A 78 -10.42 7.67 1.88
CA LYS A 78 -11.06 8.97 1.97
C LYS A 78 -10.96 9.53 3.38
N TYR A 79 -10.19 10.60 3.56
CA TYR A 79 -10.11 11.28 4.85
C TYR A 79 -11.29 12.23 5.05
N LYS A 80 -11.77 12.32 6.29
CA LYS A 80 -12.89 13.20 6.67
C LYS A 80 -12.47 14.66 6.89
N LYS A 81 -11.18 14.91 7.09
CA LYS A 81 -10.61 16.21 7.43
C LYS A 81 -9.23 16.37 6.79
N GLY A 82 -8.82 17.61 6.64
CA GLY A 82 -7.50 18.00 6.13
C GLY A 82 -6.45 17.76 7.19
N GLY A 83 -5.29 17.30 6.76
CA GLY A 83 -4.17 17.07 7.65
C GLY A 83 -3.09 16.21 7.02
N ASN A 84 -1.98 16.13 7.75
CA ASN A 84 -0.87 15.26 7.40
C ASN A 84 -1.11 13.88 8.02
N TYR A 85 -1.11 12.85 7.19
CA TYR A 85 -1.36 11.47 7.62
C TYR A 85 -0.18 10.57 7.29
N ASN A 86 0.27 9.81 8.29
CA ASN A 86 1.26 8.76 8.13
C ASN A 86 0.55 7.47 7.77
N ILE A 87 0.79 6.99 6.56
CA ILE A 87 0.25 5.72 6.07
C ILE A 87 1.30 4.65 6.36
N THR A 88 0.89 3.59 7.05
CA THR A 88 1.73 2.41 7.29
C THR A 88 1.06 1.20 6.68
N ALA A 89 1.78 0.47 5.83
CA ALA A 89 1.29 -0.74 5.21
C ALA A 89 2.20 -1.92 5.55
N TYR A 90 1.61 -3.02 5.99
CA TYR A 90 2.28 -4.27 6.25
C TYR A 90 1.88 -5.28 5.18
N ILE A 91 2.82 -5.66 4.32
CA ILE A 91 2.65 -6.65 3.26
C ILE A 91 3.19 -7.97 3.80
N PHE A 92 2.40 -9.03 3.79
CA PHE A 92 2.77 -10.31 4.42
C PHE A 92 2.15 -11.52 3.71
N ASN A 93 2.80 -12.67 3.83
CA ASN A 93 2.24 -13.98 3.51
C ASN A 93 2.57 -14.97 4.64
N SER A 94 2.42 -16.27 4.42
CA SER A 94 2.72 -17.26 5.46
C SER A 94 4.21 -17.43 5.76
N VAL A 95 5.08 -16.91 4.88
CA VAL A 95 6.55 -17.09 4.92
C VAL A 95 7.27 -15.85 5.45
N SER A 96 6.90 -14.65 5.00
CA SER A 96 7.55 -13.41 5.40
C SER A 96 6.61 -12.19 5.35
N GLY A 97 7.11 -11.04 5.81
CA GLY A 97 6.41 -9.76 5.68
C GLY A 97 7.35 -8.56 5.78
N ILE A 98 6.89 -7.43 5.26
CA ILE A 98 7.59 -6.15 5.24
C ILE A 98 6.62 -5.02 5.62
N THR A 99 7.12 -4.06 6.40
CA THR A 99 6.40 -2.82 6.68
C THR A 99 6.99 -1.69 5.84
N VAL A 100 6.13 -0.97 5.15
CA VAL A 100 6.45 0.22 4.35
C VAL A 100 5.58 1.38 4.80
N SER A 101 6.07 2.61 4.68
CA SER A 101 5.33 3.80 5.10
C SER A 101 5.56 4.97 4.17
N CYS A 102 4.53 5.78 3.98
CA CYS A 102 4.60 7.07 3.31
C CYS A 102 3.75 8.11 4.02
N GLN A 103 3.92 9.37 3.65
CA GLN A 103 3.10 10.47 4.15
C GLN A 103 2.22 11.01 3.03
N VAL A 104 1.00 11.38 3.38
CA VAL A 104 0.17 12.27 2.57
C VAL A 104 -0.04 13.54 3.38
N MET A 105 0.19 14.68 2.75
CA MET A 105 0.01 16.02 3.30
C MET A 105 -1.04 16.71 2.51
#